data_AF-A0A9C9BT15-F1
#
_entry.id   AF-A0A9C9BT15-F1
#
_cell.length_a   1.000
_cell.length_b   1.000
_cell.length_c   1.000
_cell.angle_alpha   90.00
_cell.angle_beta   90.00
_cell.angle_gamma   90.00
#
_symmetry.space_group_name_H-M   'P 1'
#
loop_
_entity.id
_entity.type
_entity.pdbx_description
1 polymer ?
#
loop_
_entity_poly.entity_id
_entity_poly.type
_entity_poly.pdbx_seq_one_letter_code
_entity_poly.pdbx_strand_id
1 'polypeptide(L)'
;MKKSIAALLCLGALQSANAALIDSGSFLTDTTSNLDWLDVTTTQGQSYNDVLSQLGVGGAYDGWRYATTAEVQTLVANNTTGGTVTGNQTTFTMNQLADLVTLLGDTEQGGSWRATLGMTSTSTTSGASVQSTRLLTYVPSSPYDDYSYSPYGNQSVGYAYSNIGSFLVRNTTVGVPEPASMALFGLGLAGIGFAARRKGKLTA
;
A
#
# COMPACT_ATOMS: atom_id res chain seq x y z
N MET A 1 51.99 5.22 -29.61
CA MET A 1 50.52 5.30 -29.76
C MET A 1 49.87 4.10 -29.08
N LYS A 2 49.33 4.27 -27.87
CA LYS A 2 48.39 3.32 -27.24
C LYS A 2 47.30 4.17 -26.63
N LYS A 3 46.12 4.20 -27.26
CA LYS A 3 44.95 4.96 -26.81
C LYS A 3 44.30 4.15 -25.69
N SER A 4 44.41 4.63 -24.45
CA SER A 4 43.64 4.13 -23.32
C SER A 4 42.19 4.59 -23.48
N ILE A 5 41.29 3.66 -23.79
CA ILE A 5 39.84 3.89 -23.73
C ILE A 5 39.45 3.76 -22.25
N ALA A 6 39.26 4.89 -21.58
CA ALA A 6 38.61 4.94 -20.28
C ALA A 6 37.11 4.69 -20.51
N ALA A 7 36.63 3.52 -20.09
CA ALA A 7 35.20 3.24 -20.03
C ALA A 7 34.60 4.09 -18.90
N LEU A 8 33.89 5.15 -19.27
CA LEU A 8 32.98 5.88 -18.39
C LEU A 8 31.84 4.92 -18.02
N LEU A 9 31.88 4.34 -16.82
CA LEU A 9 30.66 3.78 -16.20
C LEU A 9 29.80 4.98 -15.80
N CYS A 10 28.85 5.34 -16.66
CA CYS A 10 27.72 6.16 -16.25
C CYS A 10 26.91 5.35 -15.23
N LEU A 11 27.18 5.56 -13.93
CA LEU A 11 26.22 5.34 -12.86
C LEU A 11 25.09 6.38 -13.03
N GLY A 12 24.32 6.22 -14.10
CA GLY A 12 23.10 6.99 -14.34
C GLY A 12 22.10 6.58 -13.27
N ALA A 13 21.89 7.50 -12.32
CA ALA A 13 20.81 7.57 -11.36
C ALA A 13 19.85 6.36 -11.36
N LEU A 14 20.04 5.46 -10.39
CA LEU A 14 18.92 4.68 -9.85
C LEU A 14 18.03 5.69 -9.11
N GLN A 15 17.30 6.50 -9.87
CA GLN A 15 16.15 7.20 -9.33
C GLN A 15 15.24 6.10 -8.80
N SER A 16 15.02 6.10 -7.48
CA SER A 16 13.99 5.29 -6.85
C SER A 16 12.73 5.41 -7.70
N ALA A 17 12.38 4.36 -8.43
CA ALA A 17 11.10 4.31 -9.11
C ALA A 17 10.05 4.31 -7.99
N ASN A 18 9.44 5.46 -7.73
CA ASN A 18 8.25 5.58 -6.88
C ASN A 18 7.09 4.87 -7.58
N ALA A 19 7.11 3.54 -7.59
CA ALA A 19 5.99 2.70 -7.97
C ALA A 19 5.48 2.03 -6.70
N ALA A 20 4.92 2.83 -5.79
CA ALA A 20 4.42 2.37 -4.49
C ALA A 20 3.08 1.62 -4.63
N LEU A 21 2.26 1.96 -5.64
CA LEU A 21 0.94 1.37 -5.87
C LEU A 21 0.82 0.72 -7.24
N ILE A 22 0.20 -0.46 -7.28
CA ILE A 22 -0.18 -1.17 -8.52
C ILE A 22 -1.67 -1.49 -8.46
N ASP A 23 -2.42 -1.04 -9.44
CA ASP A 23 -3.85 -1.37 -9.60
C ASP A 23 -4.02 -2.76 -10.24
N SER A 24 -4.78 -3.63 -9.59
CA SER A 24 -5.16 -4.96 -10.10
C SER A 24 -6.68 -5.07 -10.36
N GLY A 25 -7.39 -3.95 -10.40
CA GLY A 25 -8.81 -3.82 -10.72
C GLY A 25 -9.76 -4.15 -9.56
N SER A 26 -9.54 -5.26 -8.87
CA SER A 26 -10.32 -5.66 -7.68
C SER A 26 -9.59 -5.41 -6.35
N PHE A 27 -8.32 -5.08 -6.43
CA PHE A 27 -7.46 -4.75 -5.31
C PHE A 27 -6.29 -3.90 -5.77
N LEU A 28 -5.69 -3.22 -4.81
CA LEU A 28 -4.50 -2.38 -4.92
C LEU A 28 -3.31 -3.10 -4.26
N THR A 29 -2.14 -3.12 -4.90
CA THR A 29 -0.91 -3.61 -4.27
C THR A 29 -0.05 -2.44 -3.80
N ASP A 30 0.24 -2.35 -2.50
CA ASP A 30 1.28 -1.48 -1.94
C ASP A 30 2.61 -2.24 -1.93
N THR A 31 3.49 -1.92 -2.87
CA THR A 31 4.80 -2.57 -3.04
C THR A 31 5.77 -2.23 -1.91
N THR A 32 5.50 -1.18 -1.14
CA THR A 32 6.34 -0.77 -0.01
C THR A 32 6.09 -1.69 1.19
N SER A 33 4.82 -1.99 1.48
CA SER A 33 4.43 -2.91 2.57
C SER A 33 4.30 -4.36 2.12
N ASN A 34 4.32 -4.63 0.81
CA ASN A 34 4.04 -5.95 0.20
C ASN A 34 2.66 -6.49 0.61
N LEU A 35 1.67 -5.59 0.65
CA LEU A 35 0.27 -5.91 0.94
C LEU A 35 -0.60 -5.60 -0.27
N ASP A 36 -1.46 -6.56 -0.61
CA ASP A 36 -2.62 -6.30 -1.45
C ASP A 36 -3.77 -5.81 -0.55
N TRP A 37 -4.54 -4.85 -1.04
CA TRP A 37 -5.65 -4.17 -0.39
C TRP A 37 -6.90 -4.35 -1.24
N LEU A 38 -7.87 -5.10 -0.74
CA LEU A 38 -9.14 -5.30 -1.46
C LEU A 38 -9.86 -3.96 -1.61
N ASP A 39 -10.50 -3.74 -2.77
CA ASP A 39 -11.39 -2.60 -2.95
C ASP A 39 -12.47 -2.62 -1.85
N VAL A 40 -12.54 -1.54 -1.08
CA VAL A 40 -13.37 -1.42 0.12
C VAL A 40 -14.86 -1.46 -0.24
N THR A 41 -15.22 -1.05 -1.45
CA THR A 41 -16.61 -1.13 -1.95
C THR A 41 -17.12 -2.56 -2.06
N THR A 42 -16.21 -3.55 -2.21
CA THR A 42 -16.54 -4.99 -2.29
C THR A 42 -17.27 -5.51 -1.03
N THR A 43 -17.06 -4.85 0.11
CA THR A 43 -17.64 -5.24 1.41
C THR A 43 -18.61 -4.18 1.95
N GLN A 44 -18.91 -3.15 1.15
CA GLN A 44 -19.80 -2.07 1.56
C GLN A 44 -21.20 -2.62 1.89
N GLY A 45 -21.78 -2.15 3.00
CA GLY A 45 -23.11 -2.59 3.43
C GLY A 45 -23.14 -3.97 4.09
N GLN A 46 -21.98 -4.56 4.42
CA GLN A 46 -21.87 -5.77 5.23
C GLN A 46 -21.40 -5.43 6.65
N SER A 47 -21.81 -6.21 7.64
CA SER A 47 -21.28 -6.05 9.00
C SER A 47 -19.87 -6.64 9.11
N TYR A 48 -19.12 -6.23 10.15
CA TYR A 48 -17.81 -6.81 10.43
C TYR A 48 -17.89 -8.33 10.62
N ASN A 49 -18.93 -8.80 11.33
CA ASN A 49 -19.14 -10.23 11.57
C ASN A 49 -19.46 -11.01 10.29
N ASP A 50 -20.23 -10.42 9.37
CA ASP A 50 -20.55 -11.08 8.09
C ASP A 50 -19.27 -11.27 7.27
N VAL A 51 -18.49 -10.22 7.10
CA VAL A 51 -17.22 -10.28 6.37
C VAL A 51 -16.23 -11.23 7.07
N LEU A 52 -16.11 -11.16 8.40
CA LEU A 52 -15.28 -12.07 9.19
C LEU A 52 -15.64 -13.55 8.94
N SER A 53 -16.93 -13.87 8.81
CA SER A 53 -17.39 -15.23 8.51
C SER A 53 -16.99 -15.73 7.12
N GLN A 54 -16.64 -14.81 6.20
CA GLN A 54 -16.29 -15.08 4.81
C GLN A 54 -14.77 -15.13 4.55
N LEU A 55 -13.93 -14.90 5.57
CA LEU A 55 -12.46 -14.94 5.44
C LEU A 55 -11.89 -16.37 5.46
N GLY A 56 -12.70 -17.35 5.89
CA GLY A 56 -12.29 -18.75 5.97
C GLY A 56 -12.22 -19.45 4.60
N VAL A 57 -11.64 -20.65 4.58
CA VAL A 57 -11.49 -21.46 3.37
C VAL A 57 -12.84 -21.66 2.67
N GLY A 58 -12.90 -21.31 1.39
CA GLY A 58 -14.11 -21.40 0.57
C GLY A 58 -15.13 -20.27 0.79
N GLY A 59 -14.82 -19.29 1.63
CA GLY A 59 -15.61 -18.06 1.78
C GLY A 59 -15.35 -17.05 0.65
N ALA A 60 -16.20 -16.02 0.56
CA ALA A 60 -16.08 -14.99 -0.48
C ALA A 60 -14.76 -14.20 -0.42
N TYR A 61 -14.12 -14.16 0.75
CA TYR A 61 -12.89 -13.42 1.02
C TYR A 61 -11.77 -14.36 1.50
N ASP A 62 -11.79 -15.62 1.06
CA ASP A 62 -10.73 -16.58 1.35
C ASP A 62 -9.34 -16.03 0.98
N GLY A 63 -8.38 -16.20 1.88
CA GLY A 63 -7.01 -15.69 1.76
C GLY A 63 -6.83 -14.22 2.17
N TRP A 64 -7.91 -13.50 2.47
CA TRP A 64 -7.85 -12.14 3.02
C TRP A 64 -7.92 -12.16 4.54
N ARG A 65 -7.46 -11.07 5.16
CA ARG A 65 -7.68 -10.77 6.58
C ARG A 65 -8.04 -9.30 6.74
N TYR A 66 -8.65 -8.95 7.86
CA TYR A 66 -8.76 -7.54 8.22
C TYR A 66 -7.39 -6.88 8.38
N ALA A 67 -7.28 -5.67 7.85
CA ALA A 67 -6.20 -4.75 8.17
C ALA A 67 -6.42 -4.14 9.56
N THR A 68 -5.33 -3.81 10.23
CA THR A 68 -5.34 -2.98 11.44
C THR A 68 -5.38 -1.50 11.09
N THR A 69 -5.81 -0.65 12.02
CA THR A 69 -5.73 0.82 11.85
C THR A 69 -4.30 1.29 11.53
N ALA A 70 -3.30 0.66 12.16
CA ALA A 70 -1.89 0.98 11.91
C ALA A 70 -1.45 0.66 10.48
N GLU A 71 -1.90 -0.47 9.91
CA GLU A 71 -1.60 -0.81 8.50
C GLU A 71 -2.21 0.20 7.53
N VAL A 72 -3.42 0.71 7.81
CA VAL A 72 -4.04 1.75 6.97
C VAL A 72 -3.25 3.06 7.08
N GLN A 73 -2.78 3.41 8.28
CA GLN A 73 -1.90 4.57 8.49
C GLN A 73 -0.57 4.41 7.72
N THR A 74 0.02 3.22 7.73
CA THR A 74 1.22 2.91 6.93
C THR A 74 0.96 3.01 5.44
N LEU A 75 -0.17 2.50 4.93
CA LEU A 75 -0.56 2.64 3.53
C LEU A 75 -0.62 4.13 3.14
N VAL A 76 -1.27 4.96 3.95
CA VAL A 76 -1.34 6.40 3.70
C VAL A 76 0.05 7.03 3.73
N ALA A 77 0.87 6.72 4.74
CA ALA A 77 2.21 7.28 4.88
C ALA A 77 3.17 6.87 3.75
N ASN A 78 3.03 5.67 3.19
CA ASN A 78 3.83 5.19 2.06
C ASN A 78 3.50 5.92 0.75
N ASN A 79 2.30 6.50 0.65
CA ASN A 79 1.75 7.01 -0.61
C ASN A 79 1.42 8.51 -0.58
N THR A 80 1.81 9.19 0.49
CA THR A 80 1.63 10.64 0.66
C THR A 80 2.90 11.27 1.21
N THR A 81 2.98 12.61 1.18
CA THR A 81 4.12 13.34 1.75
C THR A 81 3.63 14.59 2.48
N GLY A 82 4.32 15.01 3.54
CA GLY A 82 4.03 16.29 4.19
C GLY A 82 2.75 16.35 5.04
N GLY A 83 2.17 15.21 5.41
CA GLY A 83 0.99 15.15 6.27
C GLY A 83 1.24 15.73 7.68
N THR A 84 0.33 16.57 8.17
CA THR A 84 0.35 17.11 9.53
C THR A 84 -0.63 16.38 10.42
N VAL A 85 -0.15 15.78 11.51
CA VAL A 85 -0.98 14.99 12.45
C VAL A 85 -1.51 15.88 13.57
N THR A 86 -2.82 15.82 13.81
CA THR A 86 -3.50 16.45 14.96
C THR A 86 -4.54 15.48 15.52
N GLY A 87 -4.25 14.90 16.69
CA GLY A 87 -5.10 13.86 17.27
C GLY A 87 -5.16 12.61 16.39
N ASN A 88 -6.36 12.20 16.01
CA ASN A 88 -6.63 11.07 15.11
C ASN A 88 -6.66 11.46 13.62
N GLN A 89 -6.48 12.74 13.30
CA GLN A 89 -6.53 13.27 11.94
C GLN A 89 -5.11 13.53 11.41
N THR A 90 -4.87 13.18 10.15
CA THR A 90 -3.73 13.65 9.36
C THR A 90 -4.26 14.51 8.22
N THR A 91 -3.78 15.75 8.13
CA THR A 91 -4.13 16.70 7.07
C THR A 91 -3.05 16.69 6.00
N PHE A 92 -3.47 16.65 4.75
CA PHE A 92 -2.62 16.62 3.56
C PHE A 92 -2.95 17.79 2.66
N THR A 93 -1.97 18.25 1.88
CA THR A 93 -2.28 19.25 0.86
C THR A 93 -3.27 18.67 -0.15
N MET A 94 -4.02 19.54 -0.80
CA MET A 94 -5.05 19.19 -1.78
C MET A 94 -4.62 18.06 -2.74
N ASN A 95 -5.53 17.10 -2.94
CA ASN A 95 -5.44 16.00 -3.92
C ASN A 95 -4.35 14.94 -3.64
N GLN A 96 -3.73 14.92 -2.46
CA GLN A 96 -2.74 13.89 -2.11
C GLN A 96 -3.36 12.51 -1.82
N LEU A 97 -4.63 12.43 -1.42
CA LEU A 97 -5.33 11.15 -1.18
C LEU A 97 -6.16 10.69 -2.38
N ALA A 98 -6.20 11.45 -3.47
CA ALA A 98 -7.10 11.21 -4.59
C ALA A 98 -6.90 9.84 -5.25
N ASP A 99 -5.64 9.43 -5.46
CA ASP A 99 -5.32 8.15 -6.08
C ASP A 99 -5.65 6.99 -5.15
N LEU A 100 -5.29 7.09 -3.86
CA LEU A 100 -5.63 6.08 -2.85
C LEU A 100 -7.14 5.87 -2.74
N VAL A 101 -7.90 6.97 -2.65
CA VAL A 101 -9.37 6.92 -2.55
C VAL A 101 -9.98 6.32 -3.82
N THR A 102 -9.45 6.67 -4.99
CA THR A 102 -9.91 6.09 -6.26
C THR A 102 -9.63 4.59 -6.34
N LEU A 103 -8.45 4.14 -5.93
CA LEU A 103 -8.01 2.74 -6.03
C LEU A 103 -8.62 1.83 -4.95
N LEU A 104 -8.89 2.37 -3.75
CA LEU A 104 -9.56 1.65 -2.67
C LEU A 104 -11.09 1.70 -2.80
N GLY A 105 -11.62 2.53 -3.68
CA GLY A 105 -13.03 2.72 -3.92
C GLY A 105 -13.70 3.74 -2.98
N ASP A 106 -14.63 4.52 -3.55
CA ASP A 106 -15.42 5.52 -2.85
C ASP A 106 -16.61 4.86 -2.14
N THR A 107 -16.61 4.83 -0.81
CA THR A 107 -17.75 4.30 -0.02
C THR A 107 -18.67 5.39 0.51
N GLU A 108 -18.24 6.64 0.47
CA GLU A 108 -18.99 7.80 0.91
C GLU A 108 -18.69 8.99 -0.03
N GLN A 109 -19.72 9.74 -0.41
CA GLN A 109 -19.56 10.89 -1.30
C GLN A 109 -20.47 12.06 -0.90
N GLY A 110 -19.97 13.27 -1.11
CA GLY A 110 -20.72 14.52 -1.01
C GLY A 110 -20.57 15.36 -2.28
N GLY A 111 -21.13 16.57 -2.28
CA GLY A 111 -21.16 17.40 -3.49
C GLY A 111 -19.80 17.78 -4.08
N SER A 112 -18.72 17.82 -3.27
CA SER A 112 -17.37 18.19 -3.73
C SER A 112 -16.26 17.38 -3.07
N TRP A 113 -16.60 16.27 -2.43
CA TRP A 113 -15.65 15.39 -1.78
C TRP A 113 -16.11 13.95 -1.90
N ARG A 114 -15.15 13.04 -1.79
CA ARG A 114 -15.37 11.59 -1.79
C ARG A 114 -14.44 10.96 -0.77
N ALA A 115 -14.83 9.81 -0.26
CA ALA A 115 -14.08 9.15 0.78
C ALA A 115 -14.20 7.62 0.72
N THR A 116 -13.11 6.97 1.08
CA THR A 116 -13.07 5.56 1.45
C THR A 116 -13.22 5.47 2.96
N LEU A 117 -14.30 4.83 3.42
CA LEU A 117 -14.59 4.58 4.83
C LEU A 117 -14.73 3.08 5.06
N GLY A 118 -13.85 2.52 5.88
CA GLY A 118 -13.78 1.08 6.12
C GLY A 118 -13.48 0.71 7.56
N MET A 119 -14.02 -0.43 8.00
CA MET A 119 -13.72 -1.06 9.30
C MET A 119 -12.35 -1.75 9.28
N THR A 120 -11.67 -1.76 10.42
CA THR A 120 -10.39 -2.45 10.67
C THR A 120 -10.59 -3.54 11.73
N SER A 121 -9.59 -4.40 11.95
CA SER A 121 -9.63 -5.38 13.05
C SER A 121 -9.34 -4.78 14.42
N THR A 122 -8.97 -3.50 14.50
CA THR A 122 -8.57 -2.87 15.75
C THR A 122 -9.79 -2.69 16.66
N SER A 123 -9.92 -3.59 17.63
CA SER A 123 -11.06 -3.61 18.56
C SER A 123 -10.96 -2.53 19.63
N THR A 124 -12.12 -2.14 20.16
CA THR A 124 -12.22 -1.36 21.40
C THR A 124 -12.31 -2.29 22.61
N THR A 125 -12.11 -1.73 23.81
CA THR A 125 -12.00 -2.45 25.08
C THR A 125 -13.15 -3.42 25.39
N SER A 126 -14.33 -3.28 24.78
CA SER A 126 -15.48 -4.17 25.01
C SER A 126 -15.65 -5.30 23.99
N GLY A 127 -14.84 -5.35 22.92
CA GLY A 127 -14.95 -6.36 21.84
C GLY A 127 -16.24 -6.29 21.00
N ALA A 128 -17.22 -5.47 21.40
CA ALA A 128 -18.48 -5.25 20.69
C ALA A 128 -18.37 -4.23 19.55
N SER A 129 -17.19 -3.60 19.39
CA SER A 129 -16.96 -2.61 18.35
C SER A 129 -15.52 -2.67 17.83
N VAL A 130 -15.38 -2.27 16.57
CA VAL A 130 -14.11 -2.13 15.86
C VAL A 130 -13.92 -0.70 15.39
N GLN A 131 -12.67 -0.28 15.23
CA GLN A 131 -12.36 1.02 14.67
C GLN A 131 -12.65 1.05 13.17
N SER A 132 -13.01 2.22 12.67
CA SER A 132 -13.04 2.52 11.23
C SER A 132 -12.03 3.60 10.88
N THR A 133 -11.48 3.56 9.67
CA THR A 133 -10.62 4.61 9.11
C THR A 133 -11.33 5.28 7.94
N ARG A 134 -11.14 6.60 7.80
CA ARG A 134 -11.70 7.39 6.70
C ARG A 134 -10.59 8.12 5.94
N LEU A 135 -10.50 7.91 4.63
CA LEU A 135 -9.66 8.68 3.72
C LEU A 135 -10.57 9.59 2.91
N LEU A 136 -10.47 10.90 3.08
CA LEU A 136 -11.26 11.89 2.35
C LEU A 136 -10.36 12.71 1.44
N THR A 137 -10.83 12.89 0.21
CA THR A 137 -10.24 13.78 -0.77
C THR A 137 -11.31 14.70 -1.36
N TYR A 138 -10.94 15.96 -1.61
CA TYR A 138 -11.82 16.88 -2.34
C TYR A 138 -11.61 16.75 -3.84
N VAL A 139 -12.62 17.13 -4.62
CA VAL A 139 -12.49 17.16 -6.09
C VAL A 139 -11.38 18.13 -6.51
N PRO A 140 -10.66 17.89 -7.64
CA PRO A 140 -9.50 18.71 -8.04
C PRO A 140 -9.77 20.20 -8.30
N SER A 141 -11.03 20.64 -8.32
CA SER A 141 -11.41 22.06 -8.44
C SER A 141 -11.64 22.75 -7.09
N SER A 142 -11.59 22.01 -5.99
CA SER A 142 -11.89 22.49 -4.65
C SER A 142 -10.62 22.95 -3.92
N PRO A 143 -10.59 24.12 -3.26
CA PRO A 143 -9.38 24.63 -2.62
C PRO A 143 -9.07 23.98 -1.25
N TYR A 144 -9.72 22.86 -0.90
CA TYR A 144 -9.65 22.25 0.42
C TYR A 144 -8.59 21.15 0.49
N ASP A 145 -8.02 21.00 1.68
CA ASP A 145 -7.05 19.95 2.04
C ASP A 145 -7.72 18.57 2.13
N ASP A 146 -6.90 17.53 1.96
CA ASP A 146 -7.31 16.13 2.11
C ASP A 146 -7.12 15.67 3.56
N TYR A 147 -7.90 14.67 4.00
CA TYR A 147 -7.88 14.21 5.39
C TYR A 147 -7.88 12.69 5.52
N SER A 148 -7.01 12.16 6.38
CA SER A 148 -7.09 10.78 6.87
C SER A 148 -7.46 10.78 8.35
N TYR A 149 -8.50 10.04 8.74
CA TYR A 149 -8.93 9.86 10.12
C TYR A 149 -8.73 8.41 10.54
N SER A 150 -7.86 8.17 11.52
CA SER A 150 -7.50 6.83 12.00
C SER A 150 -7.31 6.84 13.54
N PRO A 151 -8.29 6.38 14.33
CA PRO A 151 -9.64 5.96 13.92
C PRO A 151 -10.56 7.16 13.61
N TYR A 152 -11.46 7.02 12.65
CA TYR A 152 -12.59 7.93 12.41
C TYR A 152 -13.72 7.74 13.44
N GLY A 153 -13.97 6.49 13.83
CA GLY A 153 -15.06 6.14 14.74
C GLY A 153 -15.01 4.68 15.17
N ASN A 154 -15.95 4.29 16.02
CA ASN A 154 -16.14 2.91 16.48
C ASN A 154 -17.45 2.36 15.90
N GLN A 155 -17.37 1.23 15.22
CA GLN A 155 -18.50 0.58 14.54
C GLN A 155 -18.90 -0.68 15.29
N SER A 156 -20.21 -0.92 15.43
CA SER A 156 -20.70 -2.17 16.01
C SER A 156 -20.39 -3.35 15.09
N VAL A 157 -19.83 -4.43 15.63
CA VAL A 157 -19.37 -5.56 14.82
C VAL A 157 -20.51 -6.31 14.10
N GLY A 158 -21.74 -6.22 14.62
CA GLY A 158 -22.91 -6.87 14.04
C GLY A 158 -23.82 -5.95 13.23
N TYR A 159 -23.45 -4.68 13.05
CA TYR A 159 -24.26 -3.72 12.31
C TYR A 159 -23.67 -3.47 10.91
N ALA A 160 -24.54 -3.52 9.90
CA ALA A 160 -24.19 -3.22 8.52
C ALA A 160 -24.47 -1.75 8.20
N TYR A 161 -23.44 -1.02 7.75
CA TYR A 161 -23.56 0.39 7.40
C TYR A 161 -23.46 0.54 5.88
N SER A 162 -24.43 1.21 5.26
CA SER A 162 -24.50 1.33 3.80
C SER A 162 -23.35 2.07 3.16
N ASN A 163 -22.62 2.91 3.91
CA ASN A 163 -21.50 3.72 3.45
C ASN A 163 -20.13 3.27 4.00
N ILE A 164 -20.08 2.13 4.69
CA ILE A 164 -18.85 1.60 5.29
C ILE A 164 -18.58 0.20 4.73
N GLY A 165 -17.35 -0.01 4.25
CA GLY A 165 -16.84 -1.34 3.93
C GLY A 165 -15.86 -1.86 4.98
N SER A 166 -14.93 -2.71 4.56
CA SER A 166 -13.89 -3.31 5.39
C SER A 166 -12.54 -3.18 4.70
N PHE A 167 -11.53 -2.71 5.43
CA PHE A 167 -10.15 -2.77 4.95
C PHE A 167 -9.65 -4.20 5.10
N LEU A 168 -9.54 -4.91 3.98
CA LEU A 168 -9.01 -6.26 3.92
C LEU A 168 -7.67 -6.27 3.19
N VAL A 169 -6.72 -7.01 3.75
CA VAL A 169 -5.38 -7.17 3.20
C VAL A 169 -4.96 -8.62 3.11
N ARG A 170 -4.01 -8.90 2.22
CA ARG A 170 -3.24 -10.14 2.17
C ARG A 170 -1.81 -9.83 1.75
N ASN A 171 -0.90 -10.77 1.96
CA ASN A 171 0.45 -10.63 1.41
C ASN A 171 0.40 -10.68 -0.11
N THR A 172 1.13 -9.79 -0.75
CA THR A 172 1.22 -9.72 -2.21
C THR A 172 1.77 -11.02 -2.79
N THR A 173 1.08 -11.56 -3.80
CA THR A 173 1.48 -12.79 -4.51
C THR A 173 2.27 -12.53 -5.78
N VAL A 174 2.26 -11.30 -6.30
CA VAL A 174 3.13 -10.88 -7.39
C VAL A 174 4.53 -10.66 -6.80
N GLY A 175 5.46 -11.55 -7.11
CA GLY A 175 6.85 -11.40 -6.70
C GLY A 175 7.38 -10.06 -7.21
N VAL A 176 7.76 -9.17 -6.31
CA VAL A 176 8.54 -7.98 -6.65
C VAL A 176 9.73 -8.47 -7.50
N PRO A 177 9.96 -7.92 -8.70
CA PRO A 177 11.12 -8.29 -9.50
C PRO A 177 12.35 -8.20 -8.60
N GLU A 178 13.08 -9.32 -8.44
CA GLU A 178 14.25 -9.38 -7.58
C GLU A 178 15.11 -8.14 -7.85
N PRO A 179 15.46 -7.35 -6.82
CA PRO A 179 16.14 -6.09 -7.07
C PRO A 179 17.40 -6.38 -7.88
N ALA A 180 17.69 -5.50 -8.86
CA ALA A 180 18.85 -5.64 -9.75
C ALA A 180 20.19 -5.81 -8.98
N SER A 181 20.21 -5.56 -7.67
CA SER A 181 21.28 -5.91 -6.75
C SER A 181 21.63 -7.40 -6.72
N MET A 182 20.67 -8.33 -6.82
CA MET A 182 20.96 -9.77 -6.88
C MET A 182 21.64 -10.16 -8.19
N ALA A 183 21.15 -9.62 -9.31
CA ALA A 183 21.80 -9.80 -10.61
C ALA A 183 23.21 -9.18 -10.62
N LEU A 184 23.39 -7.98 -10.04
CA LEU A 184 24.69 -7.32 -9.91
C LEU A 184 25.64 -8.07 -8.96
N PHE A 185 25.13 -8.63 -7.87
CA PHE A 185 25.92 -9.45 -6.95
C PHE A 185 26.39 -10.74 -7.64
N GLY A 186 25.49 -11.41 -8.38
CA GLY A 186 25.83 -12.57 -9.21
C GLY A 186 26.88 -12.26 -10.28
N LEU A 187 26.72 -11.14 -11.00
CA LEU A 187 27.68 -10.67 -12.00
C LEU A 187 29.03 -10.26 -11.36
N GLY A 188 29.00 -9.64 -10.18
CA GLY A 188 30.19 -9.27 -9.42
C GLY A 188 31.01 -10.49 -8.99
N LEU A 189 30.35 -11.51 -8.43
CA LEU A 189 30.99 -12.77 -8.07
C LEU A 189 31.54 -13.51 -9.29
N ALA A 190 30.79 -13.56 -10.39
CA ALA A 190 31.25 -14.15 -11.64
C ALA A 190 32.51 -13.43 -12.17
N GLY A 191 32.49 -12.10 -12.20
CA GLY A 191 33.61 -11.27 -12.62
C GLY A 191 34.88 -11.49 -11.80
N ILE A 192 34.75 -11.57 -10.46
CA ILE A 192 35.87 -11.87 -9.55
C ILE A 192 36.40 -13.29 -9.80
N GLY A 193 35.51 -14.27 -9.99
CA GLY A 193 35.89 -15.65 -10.29
C GLY A 193 36.71 -15.79 -11.59
N PHE A 194 36.34 -15.05 -12.64
CA PHE A 194 37.11 -15.01 -13.89
C PHE A 194 38.46 -14.28 -13.73
N ALA A 195 38.51 -13.21 -12.93
CA ALA A 195 39.76 -12.48 -12.66
C ALA A 195 40.76 -13.30 -11.83
N ALA A 196 40.29 -14.04 -10.82
CA ALA A 196 41.13 -14.91 -9.99
C ALA A 196 41.79 -16.04 -10.79
N ARG A 197 41.07 -16.61 -11.77
CA ARG A 197 41.60 -17.68 -12.65
C ARG A 197 42.71 -17.22 -13.59
N ARG A 198 42.78 -15.92 -13.95
CA ARG A 198 43.85 -15.40 -14.82
C ARG A 198 45.19 -15.26 -14.12
N LYS A 199 45.22 -15.04 -12.80
CA LYS A 199 46.49 -14.94 -12.05
C LYS A 199 47.19 -16.29 -11.85
N GLY A 200 46.48 -17.41 -11.92
CA GLY A 200 47.06 -18.76 -11.80
C GLY A 200 47.76 -19.30 -13.04
N LYS A 201 47.74 -18.60 -14.18
CA LYS A 201 48.36 -19.05 -15.45
C LYS A 201 49.62 -18.27 -15.87
N LEU A 202 50.19 -17.44 -14.99
CA LEU A 202 51.38 -16.61 -15.27
C LEU A 202 52.68 -17.13 -14.62
N THR A 203 52.71 -18.37 -14.14
CA THR A 203 53.93 -19.05 -13.67
C THR A 203 54.02 -20.43 -14.30
N ALA A 204 54.57 -20.51 -15.50
CA ALA A 204 55.17 -21.70 -16.12
C ALA A 204 56.14 -21.23 -17.21
#